data_AF-A0AA38FCW9-F1
#
_entry.id   AF-A0AA38FCW9-F1
#
_cell.length_a   1.000
_cell.length_b   1.000
_cell.length_c   1.000
_cell.angle_alpha   90.00
_cell.angle_beta   90.00
_cell.angle_gamma   90.00
#
_symmetry.space_group_name_H-M   'P 1'
#
loop_
_entity.id
_entity.type
_entity.pdbx_description
1 polymer ?
#
loop_
_entity_poly.entity_id
_entity_poly.type
_entity_poly.pdbx_seq_one_letter_code
_entity_poly.pdbx_strand_id
1 'polypeptide(L)'
;VRDLDFAVEIVGSEIVRDSDGLALSSRNVHLSPKERQEALSICRSLTKVRDAVCNGEISSGILRHLVVENILNAGGKIDYVE
;
A
#
# COMPACT_ATOMS: atom_id res chain seq x y z
N VAL A 1 -8.99 17.83 -14.56
CA VAL A 1 -10.04 17.37 -15.51
C VAL A 1 -11.31 18.13 -15.26
N ARG A 2 -11.93 17.96 -14.08
CA ARG A 2 -13.13 18.71 -13.69
C ARG A 2 -12.89 20.22 -13.64
N ASP A 3 -11.82 20.68 -13.01
CA ASP A 3 -11.55 22.12 -12.85
C ASP A 3 -11.18 22.85 -14.15
N LEU A 4 -10.87 22.11 -15.21
CA LEU A 4 -10.42 22.64 -16.50
C LEU A 4 -11.39 22.27 -17.64
N ASP A 5 -12.57 21.74 -17.30
CA ASP A 5 -13.62 21.32 -18.24
C ASP A 5 -13.13 20.49 -19.44
N PHE A 6 -12.14 19.63 -19.20
CA PHE A 6 -11.65 18.73 -20.24
C PHE A 6 -12.73 17.69 -20.58
N ALA A 7 -13.07 17.58 -21.86
CA ALA A 7 -14.01 16.58 -22.39
C ALA A 7 -13.36 15.18 -22.48
N VAL A 8 -12.89 14.66 -21.35
CA VAL A 8 -12.29 13.33 -21.21
C VAL A 8 -12.91 12.58 -20.03
N GLU A 9 -13.05 11.27 -20.16
CA GLU A 9 -13.47 10.38 -19.08
C GLU A 9 -12.23 9.77 -18.39
N ILE A 10 -12.23 9.76 -17.05
CA ILE A 10 -11.20 9.09 -16.26
C ILE A 10 -11.73 7.74 -15.80
N VAL A 11 -11.14 6.68 -16.35
CA VAL A 11 -11.46 5.29 -15.99
C VAL A 11 -10.40 4.77 -15.03
N GLY A 12 -10.81 4.44 -13.80
CA GLY A 12 -9.93 3.79 -12.83
C GLY A 12 -9.69 2.32 -13.19
N SER A 13 -8.46 1.84 -12.98
CA SER A 13 -8.10 0.44 -13.13
C SER A 13 -7.58 -0.12 -11.82
N GLU A 14 -7.75 -1.43 -11.63
CA GLU A 14 -7.21 -2.14 -10.47
C GLU A 14 -5.68 -2.12 -10.43
N ILE A 15 -5.13 -2.22 -9.22
CA ILE A 15 -3.69 -2.38 -9.01
C ILE A 15 -3.29 -3.80 -9.38
N VAL A 16 -2.48 -3.95 -10.42
CA VAL A 16 -1.88 -5.23 -10.79
C VAL A 16 -0.76 -5.58 -9.82
N ARG A 17 -0.74 -6.84 -9.36
CA ARG A 17 0.24 -7.35 -8.41
C ARG A 17 1.04 -8.50 -9.02
N ASP A 18 2.27 -8.65 -8.53
CA ASP A 18 3.10 -9.82 -8.79
C ASP A 18 2.54 -11.05 -8.04
N SER A 19 3.06 -12.23 -8.33
CA SER A 19 2.66 -13.51 -7.72
C SER A 19 2.80 -13.54 -6.19
N ASP A 20 3.71 -12.73 -5.63
CA ASP A 20 3.94 -12.58 -4.19
C ASP A 20 3.06 -11.49 -3.54
N GLY A 21 2.25 -10.78 -4.33
CA GLY A 21 1.35 -9.72 -3.89
C GLY A 21 1.96 -8.31 -3.90
N LEU A 22 3.24 -8.15 -4.26
CA LEU A 22 3.83 -6.82 -4.42
C LEU A 22 3.14 -6.08 -5.58
N ALA A 23 2.83 -4.79 -5.40
CA ALA A 23 2.28 -4.01 -6.50
C ALA A 23 3.32 -3.88 -7.62
N LEU A 24 2.93 -4.12 -8.87
CA LEU A 24 3.83 -3.97 -10.01
C LEU A 24 4.17 -2.50 -10.20
N SER A 25 5.47 -2.23 -10.30
CA SER A 25 6.02 -0.91 -10.50
C SER A 25 7.36 -1.04 -11.22
N SER A 26 7.60 -0.19 -12.22
CA SER A 26 8.90 -0.13 -12.90
C SER A 26 10.04 0.15 -11.92
N ARG A 27 9.75 0.84 -10.81
CA ARG A 27 10.71 1.14 -9.74
C ARG A 27 11.17 -0.08 -8.95
N ASN A 28 10.44 -1.21 -9.02
CA ASN A 28 10.84 -2.44 -8.32
C ASN A 28 12.19 -2.97 -8.84
N VAL A 29 12.63 -2.55 -10.04
CA VAL A 29 13.97 -2.87 -10.58
C VAL A 29 15.12 -2.32 -9.73
N HIS A 30 14.87 -1.29 -8.92
CA HIS A 30 15.89 -0.70 -8.05
C HIS A 30 16.05 -1.42 -6.72
N LEU A 31 15.13 -2.33 -6.38
CA LEU A 31 15.16 -3.07 -5.12
C LEU A 31 16.19 -4.20 -5.20
N SER A 32 17.05 -4.29 -4.20
CA SER A 32 17.80 -5.52 -3.95
C SER A 32 16.85 -6.67 -3.61
N PRO A 33 17.29 -7.95 -3.70
CA PRO A 33 16.47 -9.08 -3.31
C PRO A 33 15.95 -8.98 -1.87
N LYS A 34 16.74 -8.40 -0.96
CA LYS A 34 16.36 -8.18 0.43
C LYS A 34 15.26 -7.11 0.54
N GLU A 35 15.48 -5.94 -0.03
CA GLU A 35 14.49 -4.85 -0.02
C GLU A 35 13.18 -5.26 -0.71
N ARG A 36 13.25 -6.10 -1.75
CA ARG A 36 12.06 -6.66 -2.39
C ARG A 36 11.22 -7.50 -1.41
N GLN A 37 11.88 -8.35 -0.60
CA GLN A 37 11.17 -9.12 0.42
C GLN A 37 10.59 -8.22 1.51
N GLU A 38 11.31 -7.19 1.92
CA GLU A 38 10.85 -6.20 2.92
C GLU A 38 9.66 -5.39 2.39
N ALA A 39 9.64 -5.06 1.10
CA ALA A 39 8.55 -4.32 0.45
C ALA A 39 7.20 -5.07 0.48
N LEU A 40 7.20 -6.41 0.62
CA LEU A 40 5.98 -7.19 0.81
C LEU A 40 5.24 -6.83 2.10
N SER A 41 5.93 -6.22 3.08
CA SER A 41 5.27 -5.70 4.28
C SER A 41 4.17 -4.69 3.97
N ILE A 42 4.28 -3.94 2.87
CA ILE A 42 3.28 -2.93 2.47
C ILE A 42 1.95 -3.60 2.16
N CYS A 43 1.92 -4.57 1.24
CA CYS A 43 0.66 -5.25 0.86
C CYS A 43 0.08 -6.08 2.01
N ARG A 44 0.94 -6.70 2.83
CA ARG A 44 0.51 -7.44 4.04
C ARG A 44 -0.13 -6.51 5.07
N SER A 45 0.45 -5.33 5.30
CA SER A 45 -0.08 -4.35 6.26
C SER A 45 -1.44 -3.82 5.83
N LEU A 46 -1.60 -3.47 4.56
CA LEU A 46 -2.88 -3.01 4.01
C LEU A 46 -3.97 -4.10 4.07
N THR A 47 -3.59 -5.36 3.87
CA THR A 47 -4.49 -6.50 4.02
C THR A 47 -4.96 -6.63 5.47
N LYS A 48 -4.05 -6.54 6.44
CA LYS A 48 -4.40 -6.57 7.87
C LYS A 48 -5.31 -5.41 8.27
N VAL A 49 -5.07 -4.20 7.75
CA VAL A 49 -5.97 -3.05 7.97
C VAL A 49 -7.36 -3.33 7.41
N ARG A 50 -7.46 -3.81 6.17
CA ARG A 50 -8.75 -4.18 5.57
C ARG A 50 -9.49 -5.18 6.46
N ASP A 51 -8.81 -6.22 6.92
CA ASP A 51 -9.42 -7.25 7.76
C ASP A 51 -9.86 -6.69 9.12
N ALA A 52 -9.07 -5.80 9.74
CA ALA A 52 -9.44 -5.11 10.98
C ALA A 52 -10.68 -4.23 10.80
N VAL A 53 -10.77 -3.49 9.69
CA VAL A 53 -11.94 -2.68 9.34
C VAL A 53 -13.17 -3.55 9.11
N CYS A 54 -13.02 -4.67 8.39
CA CYS A 54 -14.11 -5.65 8.22
C CYS A 54 -14.59 -6.23 9.56
N ASN A 55 -13.72 -6.29 10.56
CA ASN A 55 -14.02 -6.74 11.92
C ASN A 55 -14.54 -5.61 12.84
N GLY A 56 -14.74 -4.39 12.32
CA GLY A 56 -15.36 -3.28 13.05
C GLY A 56 -14.39 -2.27 13.66
N GLU A 57 -13.09 -2.38 13.42
CA GLU A 57 -12.15 -1.32 13.81
C GLU A 57 -12.33 -0.09 12.92
N ILE A 58 -12.56 1.07 13.54
CA ILE A 58 -12.80 2.36 12.86
C ILE A 58 -11.83 3.45 13.31
N SER A 59 -11.02 3.18 14.33
CA SER A 59 -10.01 4.11 14.83
C SER A 59 -8.85 4.21 13.83
N SER A 60 -8.80 5.31 13.10
CA SER A 60 -7.70 5.61 12.18
C SER A 60 -6.34 5.59 12.87
N GLY A 61 -6.27 5.97 14.16
CA GLY A 61 -5.04 5.90 14.95
C GLY A 61 -4.53 4.47 15.13
N ILE A 62 -5.43 3.52 15.44
CA ILE A 62 -5.09 2.11 15.60
C ILE A 62 -4.68 1.51 14.25
N LEU A 63 -5.46 1.76 13.19
CA LEU A 63 -5.18 1.25 11.85
C LEU A 63 -3.85 1.78 11.30
N ARG A 64 -3.57 3.07 11.49
CA ARG A 64 -2.29 3.69 11.12
C ARG A 64 -1.13 3.07 11.89
N HIS A 65 -1.27 2.91 13.20
CA HIS A 65 -0.23 2.32 14.03
C HIS A 65 0.10 0.89 13.57
N LEU A 66 -0.93 0.11 13.24
CA LEU A 66 -0.77 -1.24 12.71
C LEU A 66 0.09 -1.27 11.43
N VAL A 67 -0.15 -0.35 10.48
CA VAL A 67 0.67 -0.27 9.26
C VAL A 67 2.10 0.13 9.58
N VAL A 68 2.27 1.18 10.40
CA VAL A 68 3.58 1.70 10.77
C VAL A 68 4.44 0.64 11.43
N GLU A 69 3.90 -0.06 12.41
CA GLU A 69 4.60 -1.13 13.12
C GLU A 69 5.04 -2.26 12.18
N ASN A 70 4.15 -2.73 11.31
CA ASN A 70 4.49 -3.83 10.39
C ASN A 70 5.59 -3.44 9.39
N ILE A 71 5.59 -2.21 8.88
CA ILE A 71 6.60 -1.76 7.92
C ILE A 71 7.95 -1.50 8.61
N LEU A 72 7.95 -0.87 9.80
CA LEU A 72 9.18 -0.63 10.56
C LEU A 72 9.85 -1.96 10.98
N ASN A 73 9.07 -2.94 11.42
CA ASN A 73 9.59 -4.26 11.79
C ASN A 73 10.17 -5.03 10.59
N ALA A 74 9.74 -4.72 9.37
CA ALA A 74 10.31 -5.27 8.14
C ALA A 74 11.57 -4.51 7.68
N GLY A 75 12.00 -3.45 8.38
CA GLY A 75 13.16 -2.63 8.00
C GLY A 75 12.85 -1.50 7.02
N GLY A 76 11.57 -1.25 6.73
CA GLY A 76 11.13 -0.18 5.83
C GLY A 76 11.20 1.20 6.48
N LYS A 77 11.38 2.23 5.65
CA LYS A 77 11.22 3.65 6.04
C LYS A 77 9.90 4.17 5.48
N ILE A 78 9.16 4.92 6.29
CA ILE A 78 7.82 5.41 5.96
C ILE A 78 7.87 6.92 5.76
N ASP A 79 7.28 7.39 4.66
CA ASP A 79 7.04 8.82 4.43
C ASP A 79 5.70 9.24 5.05
N TYR A 80 4.61 8.49 4.77
CA TYR A 80 3.28 8.73 5.33
C TYR A 80 2.41 7.46 5.33
N VAL A 81 1.35 7.48 6.14
CA VAL A 81 0.24 6.52 6.15
C VAL A 81 -1.04 7.29 6.47
N GLU A 82 -2.06 7.15 5.62
CA GLU A 82 -3.34 7.86 5.74
C GLU A 82 -4.53 6.91 5.67
#